data_AF-A0A9E5P7Q8-F1
#
_entry.id   AF-A0A9E5P7Q8-F1
#
_cell.length_a   1.000
_cell.length_b   1.000
_cell.length_c   1.000
_cell.angle_alpha   90.00
_cell.angle_beta   90.00
_cell.angle_gamma   90.00
#
_symmetry.space_group_name_H-M   'P 1'
#
loop_
_entity.id
_entity.type
_entity.pdbx_description
1 polymer ?
#
loop_
_entity_poly.entity_id
_entity_poly.type
_entity_poly.pdbx_seq_one_letter_code
_entity_poly.pdbx_strand_id
1 'polypeptide(L)'
;GAHLAFDYGGNTITLGSALDSVALSRASRLIETGTGARIRRGEARAEELREAGAAVTDAPASEPPAAAQDDAARVSIGSPSALLLVVANLVPVAGAAFLGWRLSDVMVLYWAESAVIGLFNLCKIAVIGRWAALFAGPFFVGHFGGFMAVHFLFIYTLFVAGPDGAAAGDGELAEVWGLFARLWPALLALLVSHAYSFFANFLGRQEYRGRTVKDQMSEPYVRIIFMHLVLIFGGGLSLVLGGPTLVLLIVIALKIVFDMRAHLAERQRKSGG
;
A
#
# COMPACT_ATOMS: atom_id res chain seq x y z
N GLY A 1 -9.77 -22.54 11.79
CA GLY A 1 -8.38 -22.43 12.27
C GLY A 1 -8.39 -22.15 13.76
N ALA A 2 -7.29 -22.42 14.48
CA ALA A 2 -7.21 -22.14 15.91
C ALA A 2 -7.44 -20.65 16.21
N HIS A 3 -8.27 -20.35 17.19
CA HIS A 3 -8.67 -19.00 17.61
C HIS A 3 -8.93 -19.00 19.11
N LEU A 4 -8.86 -17.82 19.75
CA LEU A 4 -9.31 -17.65 21.13
C LEU A 4 -10.81 -17.38 21.10
N ALA A 5 -11.58 -18.17 21.84
CA ALA A 5 -13.02 -17.97 22.02
C ALA A 5 -13.28 -17.61 23.47
N PHE A 6 -13.93 -16.47 23.69
CA PHE A 6 -14.39 -16.01 25.01
C PHE A 6 -15.89 -16.17 25.06
N ASP A 7 -16.34 -17.02 25.98
CA ASP A 7 -17.75 -17.33 26.18
C ASP A 7 -18.31 -16.52 27.34
N TYR A 8 -19.31 -15.68 27.02
CA TYR A 8 -20.06 -14.88 27.98
C TYR A 8 -21.50 -15.41 28.14
N GLY A 9 -21.70 -16.71 27.90
CA GLY A 9 -22.96 -17.42 28.01
C GLY A 9 -23.82 -17.24 26.78
N GLY A 10 -24.39 -16.04 26.60
CA GLY A 10 -25.26 -15.73 25.45
C GLY A 10 -24.51 -15.31 24.19
N ASN A 11 -23.24 -14.93 24.31
CA ASN A 11 -22.40 -14.44 23.21
C ASN A 11 -21.00 -15.04 23.29
N THR A 12 -20.52 -15.61 22.19
CA THR A 12 -19.12 -16.04 22.05
C THR A 12 -18.38 -15.05 21.16
N ILE A 13 -17.34 -14.41 21.70
CA ILE A 13 -16.46 -13.52 20.92
C ILE A 13 -15.22 -14.30 20.53
N THR A 14 -14.91 -14.32 19.24
CA THR A 14 -13.69 -14.97 18.72
C THR A 14 -12.62 -13.93 18.37
N LEU A 15 -11.39 -14.17 18.81
CA LEU A 15 -10.24 -13.31 18.57
C LEU A 15 -9.17 -14.06 17.76
N GLY A 16 -8.81 -13.47 16.62
CA GLY A 16 -7.77 -13.98 15.72
C GLY A 16 -8.20 -15.15 14.86
N SER A 17 -7.36 -15.50 13.89
CA SER A 17 -7.55 -16.67 13.03
C SER A 17 -6.21 -17.38 12.82
N ALA A 18 -6.22 -18.72 12.95
CA ALA A 18 -5.04 -19.57 12.77
C ALA A 18 -3.87 -19.26 13.74
N LEU A 19 -4.18 -18.96 15.00
CA LEU A 19 -3.17 -18.78 16.05
C LEU A 19 -2.43 -20.09 16.32
N ASP A 20 -1.12 -20.11 16.17
CA ASP A 20 -0.30 -21.22 16.64
C ASP A 20 -0.19 -21.22 18.18
N SER A 21 0.34 -22.29 18.76
CA SER A 21 0.41 -22.46 20.23
C SER A 21 1.24 -21.37 20.92
N VAL A 22 2.22 -20.79 20.20
CA VAL A 22 3.11 -19.74 20.71
C VAL A 22 2.37 -18.38 20.73
N ALA A 23 1.71 -18.04 19.62
CA ALA A 23 0.90 -16.84 19.48
C ALA A 23 -0.27 -16.84 20.48
N LEU A 24 -0.91 -17.99 20.68
CA LEU A 24 -2.01 -18.14 21.63
C LEU A 24 -1.52 -17.94 23.08
N SER A 25 -0.37 -18.51 23.43
CA SER A 25 0.25 -18.32 24.76
C SER A 25 0.72 -16.88 24.98
N ARG A 26 1.17 -16.18 23.92
CA ARG A 26 1.54 -14.76 23.99
C ARG A 26 0.31 -13.88 24.19
N ALA A 27 -0.75 -14.10 23.41
CA ALA A 27 -2.00 -13.36 23.52
C ALA A 27 -2.65 -13.53 24.90
N SER A 28 -2.72 -14.77 25.42
CA SER A 28 -3.24 -15.01 26.78
C SER A 28 -2.45 -14.24 27.84
N ARG A 29 -1.11 -14.29 27.80
CA ARG A 29 -0.27 -13.56 28.76
C ARG A 29 -0.47 -12.05 28.70
N LEU A 30 -0.60 -11.47 27.51
CA LEU A 30 -0.83 -10.04 27.37
C LEU A 30 -2.18 -9.61 27.95
N ILE A 31 -3.22 -10.40 27.72
CA ILE A 31 -4.56 -10.15 28.28
C ILE A 31 -4.52 -10.27 29.80
N GLU A 32 -3.93 -11.32 30.35
CA GLU A 32 -3.79 -11.49 31.81
C GLU A 32 -2.99 -10.35 32.46
N THR A 33 -1.93 -9.90 31.80
CA THR A 33 -1.10 -8.78 32.29
C THR A 33 -1.85 -7.44 32.22
N GLY A 34 -2.61 -7.21 31.14
CA GLY A 34 -3.33 -5.96 30.93
C GLY A 34 -4.63 -5.85 31.73
N THR A 35 -5.27 -6.98 32.04
CA THR A 35 -6.55 -7.01 32.78
C THR A 35 -6.38 -7.38 34.25
N GLY A 36 -5.25 -7.98 34.63
CA GLY A 36 -5.06 -8.58 35.95
C GLY A 36 -5.90 -9.85 36.18
N ALA A 37 -6.74 -10.25 35.22
CA ALA A 37 -7.61 -11.42 35.32
C ALA A 37 -6.94 -12.65 34.70
N ARG A 38 -6.95 -13.79 35.41
CA ARG A 38 -6.45 -15.06 34.86
C ARG A 38 -7.45 -15.65 33.87
N ILE A 39 -6.98 -16.08 32.71
CA ILE A 39 -7.83 -16.71 31.69
C ILE A 39 -7.98 -18.19 32.04
N ARG A 40 -9.21 -18.58 32.41
CA ARG A 40 -9.56 -19.97 32.65
C ARG A 40 -9.68 -20.72 31.32
N ARG A 41 -9.22 -21.98 31.27
CA ARG A 41 -9.37 -22.86 30.10
C ARG A 41 -10.44 -23.92 30.36
N GLY A 42 -11.28 -24.21 29.35
CA GLY A 42 -12.37 -25.19 29.42
C GLY A 42 -13.76 -24.54 29.53
N GLU A 43 -14.81 -25.36 29.41
CA GLU A 43 -16.22 -24.92 29.35
C GLU A 43 -16.67 -24.15 30.60
N ALA A 44 -17.16 -22.92 30.41
CA ALA A 44 -17.61 -22.05 31.49
C ALA A 44 -18.72 -22.71 32.31
N ARG A 45 -18.62 -22.62 33.65
CA ARG A 45 -19.68 -23.14 34.54
C ARG A 45 -20.84 -22.14 34.62
N ALA A 46 -22.06 -22.64 34.84
CA ALA A 46 -23.25 -21.78 34.94
C ALA A 46 -23.13 -20.71 36.04
N GLU A 47 -22.43 -21.03 37.13
CA GLU A 47 -22.15 -20.08 38.23
C GLU A 47 -21.19 -18.96 37.80
N GLU A 48 -20.13 -19.30 37.07
CA GLU A 48 -19.12 -18.36 36.55
C GLU A 48 -19.75 -17.37 35.56
N LEU A 49 -20.66 -17.85 34.70
CA LEU A 49 -21.40 -17.03 33.75
C LEU A 49 -22.34 -16.04 34.45
N ARG A 50 -22.94 -16.45 35.57
CA ARG A 50 -23.85 -15.61 36.36
C ARG A 50 -23.10 -14.51 37.10
N GLU A 51 -21.92 -14.81 37.64
CA GLU A 51 -21.02 -13.83 38.26
C GLU A 51 -20.42 -12.86 37.25
N ALA A 52 -19.98 -13.34 36.08
CA ALA A 52 -19.46 -12.51 35.01
C ALA A 52 -20.52 -11.53 34.47
N GLY A 53 -21.76 -11.98 34.31
CA GLY A 53 -22.88 -11.13 33.91
C GLY A 53 -23.17 -10.00 34.91
N ALA A 54 -23.03 -10.28 36.22
CA ALA A 54 -23.21 -9.27 37.27
C ALA A 54 -22.03 -8.27 37.35
N ALA A 55 -20.80 -8.73 37.08
CA ALA A 55 -19.59 -7.90 37.07
C ALA A 55 -19.54 -6.93 35.87
N VAL A 56 -20.09 -7.30 34.71
CA VAL A 56 -20.12 -6.43 33.52
C VAL A 56 -21.00 -5.20 33.73
N THR A 57 -22.08 -5.31 34.52
CA THR A 57 -22.98 -4.20 34.84
C THR A 57 -22.39 -3.16 35.80
N ASP A 58 -21.37 -3.53 36.58
CA ASP A 58 -20.81 -2.69 37.64
C ASP A 58 -19.31 -2.36 37.41
N ALA A 59 -18.75 -2.80 36.28
CA ALA A 59 -17.39 -2.50 35.91
C ALA A 59 -17.28 -1.03 35.43
N PRO A 60 -16.48 -0.17 36.09
CA PRO A 60 -16.15 1.12 35.50
C PRO A 60 -15.49 0.87 34.15
N ALA A 61 -15.77 1.75 33.17
CA ALA A 61 -15.12 1.68 31.86
C ALA A 61 -13.60 1.65 32.07
N SER A 62 -13.01 0.48 31.90
CA SER A 62 -11.58 0.27 32.15
C SER A 62 -10.81 1.09 31.13
N GLU A 63 -10.11 2.13 31.59
CA GLU A 63 -9.11 2.82 30.78
C GLU A 63 -8.11 1.78 30.26
N PRO A 64 -7.78 1.80 28.97
CA PRO A 64 -6.86 0.82 28.40
C PRO A 64 -5.53 0.87 29.16
N PRO A 65 -4.99 -0.29 29.58
CA PRO A 65 -3.79 -0.35 30.40
C PRO A 65 -2.65 0.43 29.73
N ALA A 66 -1.93 1.26 30.51
CA ALA A 66 -0.85 2.11 30.02
C ALA A 66 0.20 1.34 29.19
N ALA A 67 0.38 0.05 29.46
CA ALA A 67 1.27 -0.84 28.71
C ALA A 67 0.82 -1.14 27.25
N ALA A 68 -0.48 -1.01 26.93
CA ALA A 68 -1.00 -1.17 25.56
C ALA A 68 -0.83 0.10 24.72
N GLN A 69 -0.51 1.24 25.35
CA GLN A 69 -0.23 2.50 24.64
C GLN A 69 1.23 2.56 24.13
N ASP A 70 2.13 1.74 24.67
CA ASP A 70 3.55 1.69 24.28
C ASP A 70 3.82 0.83 23.01
N ASP A 71 2.95 -0.13 22.70
CA ASP A 71 3.08 -1.02 21.52
C ASP A 71 2.45 -0.46 20.24
N ALA A 72 1.76 0.68 20.33
CA ALA A 72 1.48 1.55 19.18
C ALA A 72 2.79 2.25 18.80
N ALA A 73 3.74 1.43 18.33
CA ALA A 73 5.09 1.80 17.96
C ALA A 73 5.05 3.11 17.20
N ARG A 74 5.65 4.12 17.85
CA ARG A 74 6.02 5.40 17.28
C ARG A 74 6.51 5.14 15.86
N VAL A 75 5.72 5.51 14.85
CA VAL A 75 6.23 5.70 13.50
C VAL A 75 7.16 6.91 13.61
N SER A 76 8.36 6.63 14.07
CA SER A 76 9.46 7.56 14.12
C SER A 76 9.91 7.79 12.69
N ILE A 77 10.33 9.01 12.41
CA ILE A 77 10.95 9.42 11.14
C ILE A 77 12.16 8.51 10.81
N GLY A 78 12.71 7.78 11.79
CA GLY A 78 13.74 6.75 11.63
C GLY A 78 13.26 5.31 11.47
N SER A 79 11.97 5.03 11.25
CA SER A 79 11.53 3.66 10.96
C SER A 79 12.10 3.19 9.61
N PRO A 80 12.50 1.92 9.46
CA PRO A 80 13.08 1.41 8.21
C PRO A 80 12.14 1.63 7.02
N SER A 81 10.82 1.57 7.23
CA SER A 81 9.81 1.87 6.21
C SER A 81 9.78 3.35 5.79
N ALA A 82 9.95 4.29 6.73
CA ALA A 82 10.06 5.72 6.42
C ALA A 82 11.36 6.04 5.67
N LEU A 83 12.48 5.42 6.07
CA LEU A 83 13.77 5.56 5.39
C LEU A 83 13.70 5.01 3.95
N LEU A 84 13.10 3.82 3.77
CA LEU A 84 12.86 3.23 2.45
C LEU A 84 11.96 4.12 1.58
N LEU A 85 10.94 4.75 2.16
CA LEU A 85 10.07 5.69 1.45
C LEU A 85 10.84 6.95 1.01
N VAL A 86 11.65 7.53 1.90
CA VAL A 86 12.48 8.70 1.58
C VAL A 86 13.50 8.35 0.49
N VAL A 87 14.20 7.22 0.62
CA VAL A 87 15.15 6.74 -0.39
C VAL A 87 14.46 6.49 -1.73
N ALA A 88 13.28 5.88 -1.75
CA ALA A 88 12.51 5.65 -2.97
C ALA A 88 12.10 6.97 -3.66
N ASN A 89 11.75 8.01 -2.89
CA ASN A 89 11.44 9.33 -3.45
C ASN A 89 12.70 10.11 -3.91
N LEU A 90 13.90 9.72 -3.46
CA LEU A 90 15.16 10.31 -3.92
C LEU A 90 15.68 9.68 -5.21
N VAL A 91 15.23 8.49 -5.59
CA VAL A 91 15.66 7.83 -6.84
C VAL A 91 15.39 8.68 -8.09
N PRO A 92 14.19 9.27 -8.29
CA PRO A 92 13.95 10.17 -9.42
C PRO A 92 14.84 11.42 -9.40
N VAL A 93 15.10 11.97 -8.21
CA VAL A 93 15.94 13.15 -8.04
C VAL A 93 17.41 12.84 -8.35
N ALA A 94 17.90 11.70 -7.88
CA ALA A 94 19.25 11.20 -8.20
C ALA A 94 19.37 10.87 -9.69
N GLY A 95 18.33 10.28 -10.29
CA GLY A 95 18.27 10.04 -11.73
C GLY A 95 18.35 11.33 -12.53
N ALA A 96 17.63 12.38 -12.12
CA ALA A 96 17.71 13.69 -12.75
C ALA A 96 19.11 14.33 -12.59
N ALA A 97 19.70 14.24 -11.39
CA ALA A 97 20.98 14.88 -11.07
C ALA A 97 22.21 14.20 -11.68
N PHE A 98 22.22 12.86 -11.75
CA PHE A 98 23.40 12.08 -12.15
C PHE A 98 23.24 11.33 -13.47
N LEU A 99 22.01 10.99 -13.85
CA LEU A 99 21.70 10.18 -15.04
C LEU A 99 21.00 11.00 -16.14
N GLY A 100 20.84 12.31 -15.93
CA GLY A 100 20.21 13.22 -16.89
C GLY A 100 18.72 12.94 -17.13
N TRP A 101 18.03 12.30 -16.17
CA TRP A 101 16.62 11.97 -16.33
C TRP A 101 15.78 13.24 -16.50
N ARG A 102 14.97 13.24 -17.56
CA ARG A 102 13.95 14.25 -17.82
C ARG A 102 12.68 13.89 -17.06
N LEU A 103 11.75 14.84 -16.96
CA LEU A 103 10.43 14.59 -16.36
C LEU A 103 9.72 13.41 -17.03
N SER A 104 9.84 13.29 -18.35
CA SER A 104 9.30 12.15 -19.11
C SER A 104 9.83 10.80 -18.63
N ASP A 105 11.13 10.69 -18.36
CA ASP A 105 11.76 9.47 -17.86
C ASP A 105 11.16 9.07 -16.50
N VAL A 106 10.97 10.04 -15.61
CA VAL A 106 10.36 9.83 -14.28
C VAL A 106 8.90 9.40 -14.39
N MET A 107 8.11 10.05 -15.25
CA MET A 107 6.71 9.72 -15.45
C MET A 107 6.54 8.32 -16.04
N VAL A 108 7.35 7.95 -17.03
CA VAL A 108 7.37 6.60 -17.62
C VAL A 108 7.80 5.56 -16.60
N LEU A 109 8.75 5.86 -15.72
CA LEU A 109 9.16 4.94 -14.66
C LEU A 109 8.03 4.66 -13.65
N TYR A 110 7.29 5.69 -13.22
CA TYR A 110 6.12 5.51 -12.34
C TYR A 110 4.99 4.75 -13.02
N TRP A 111 4.77 4.99 -14.31
CA TRP A 111 3.86 4.20 -15.11
C TRP A 111 4.29 2.73 -15.17
N ALA A 112 5.58 2.46 -15.42
CA ALA A 112 6.11 1.12 -15.50
C ALA A 112 6.06 0.39 -14.15
N GLU A 113 6.29 1.07 -13.03
CA GLU A 113 6.07 0.52 -11.69
C GLU A 113 4.62 0.02 -11.54
N SER A 114 3.66 0.82 -11.97
CA SER A 114 2.24 0.45 -11.92
C SER A 114 1.95 -0.77 -12.81
N ALA A 115 2.57 -0.86 -13.99
CA ALA A 115 2.45 -2.01 -14.88
C ALA A 115 3.04 -3.28 -14.24
N VAL A 116 4.22 -3.18 -13.60
CA VAL A 116 4.86 -4.28 -12.87
C VAL A 116 3.97 -4.75 -11.70
N ILE A 117 3.41 -3.82 -10.93
CA ILE A 117 2.46 -4.14 -9.86
C ILE A 117 1.24 -4.87 -10.44
N GLY A 118 0.68 -4.38 -11.55
CA GLY A 118 -0.43 -5.03 -12.24
C GLY A 118 -0.10 -6.44 -12.71
N LEU A 119 1.11 -6.67 -13.24
CA LEU A 119 1.60 -8.00 -13.64
C LEU A 119 1.62 -8.96 -12.44
N PHE A 120 2.24 -8.56 -11.32
CA PHE A 120 2.26 -9.40 -10.13
C PHE A 120 0.87 -9.58 -9.52
N ASN A 121 0.01 -8.57 -9.61
CA ASN A 121 -1.38 -8.66 -9.17
C ASN A 121 -2.17 -9.70 -9.98
N LEU A 122 -1.93 -9.80 -11.29
CA LEU A 122 -2.48 -10.87 -12.12
C LEU A 122 -2.00 -12.26 -11.63
N CYS A 123 -0.72 -12.39 -11.27
CA CYS A 123 -0.21 -13.62 -10.66
C CYS A 123 -0.89 -13.92 -9.31
N LYS A 124 -1.12 -12.90 -8.46
CA LYS A 124 -1.85 -13.06 -7.20
C LYS A 124 -3.30 -13.51 -7.43
N ILE A 125 -3.98 -12.94 -8.43
CA ILE A 125 -5.34 -13.36 -8.84
C ILE A 125 -5.33 -14.82 -9.29
N ALA A 126 -4.33 -15.27 -10.05
CA ALA A 126 -4.20 -16.66 -10.46
C ALA A 126 -4.05 -17.62 -9.25
N VAL A 127 -3.23 -17.24 -8.27
CA VAL A 127 -3.01 -18.01 -7.04
C VAL A 127 -4.26 -18.09 -6.16
N ILE A 128 -4.95 -16.97 -5.94
CA ILE A 128 -6.13 -16.88 -5.05
C ILE A 128 -7.38 -17.44 -5.75
N GLY A 129 -7.63 -17.00 -6.98
CA GLY A 129 -8.89 -17.21 -7.69
C GLY A 129 -9.07 -18.60 -8.28
N ARG A 130 -7.99 -19.36 -8.51
CA ARG A 130 -8.04 -20.69 -9.14
C ARG A 130 -8.91 -20.66 -10.41
N TRP A 131 -10.08 -21.31 -10.40
CA TRP A 131 -11.04 -21.28 -11.52
C TRP A 131 -11.61 -19.89 -11.81
N ALA A 132 -11.85 -19.07 -10.78
CA ALA A 132 -12.30 -17.70 -10.96
C ALA A 132 -11.26 -16.84 -11.71
N ALA A 133 -9.98 -17.20 -11.67
CA ALA A 133 -8.93 -16.49 -12.40
C ALA A 133 -9.09 -16.59 -13.92
N LEU A 134 -9.77 -17.61 -14.45
CA LEU A 134 -10.06 -17.71 -15.89
C LEU A 134 -11.01 -16.62 -16.38
N PHE A 135 -11.85 -16.08 -15.49
CA PHE A 135 -12.75 -14.97 -15.80
C PHE A 135 -12.17 -13.63 -15.30
N ALA A 136 -11.66 -13.62 -14.08
CA ALA A 136 -11.10 -12.44 -13.43
C ALA A 136 -9.80 -11.98 -14.11
N GLY A 137 -8.95 -12.89 -14.56
CA GLY A 137 -7.67 -12.57 -15.20
C GLY A 137 -7.84 -11.78 -16.51
N PRO A 138 -8.60 -12.29 -17.49
CA PRO A 138 -8.86 -11.55 -18.73
C PRO A 138 -9.60 -10.24 -18.49
N PHE A 139 -10.57 -10.20 -17.57
CA PHE A 139 -11.25 -8.96 -17.19
C PHE A 139 -10.26 -7.94 -16.62
N PHE A 140 -9.39 -8.37 -15.70
CA PHE A 140 -8.36 -7.52 -15.12
C PHE A 140 -7.42 -7.00 -16.20
N VAL A 141 -6.86 -7.86 -17.05
CA VAL A 141 -5.97 -7.45 -18.15
C VAL A 141 -6.66 -6.48 -19.10
N GLY A 142 -7.90 -6.75 -19.50
CA GLY A 142 -8.65 -5.87 -20.41
C GLY A 142 -8.93 -4.50 -19.78
N HIS A 143 -9.44 -4.48 -18.56
CA HIS A 143 -9.84 -3.23 -17.89
C HIS A 143 -8.64 -2.43 -17.37
N PHE A 144 -7.77 -3.06 -16.58
CA PHE A 144 -6.55 -2.43 -16.04
C PHE A 144 -5.59 -2.08 -17.17
N GLY A 145 -5.37 -3.01 -18.11
CA GLY A 145 -4.49 -2.78 -19.27
C GLY A 145 -5.01 -1.66 -20.17
N GLY A 146 -6.32 -1.61 -20.43
CA GLY A 146 -6.94 -0.51 -21.17
C GLY A 146 -6.73 0.85 -20.50
N PHE A 147 -6.91 0.93 -19.18
CA PHE A 147 -6.65 2.16 -18.44
C PHE A 147 -5.16 2.55 -18.44
N MET A 148 -4.27 1.57 -18.31
CA MET A 148 -2.82 1.79 -18.40
C MET A 148 -2.38 2.26 -19.79
N ALA A 149 -3.00 1.76 -20.86
CA ALA A 149 -2.72 2.19 -22.22
C ALA A 149 -3.13 3.65 -22.46
N VAL A 150 -4.35 4.03 -22.03
CA VAL A 150 -4.82 5.42 -22.09
C VAL A 150 -3.89 6.33 -21.26
N HIS A 151 -3.49 5.90 -20.07
CA HIS A 151 -2.57 6.66 -19.23
C HIS A 151 -1.19 6.86 -19.89
N PHE A 152 -0.64 5.81 -20.52
CA PHE A 152 0.62 5.92 -21.25
C PHE A 152 0.51 6.90 -22.41
N LEU A 153 -0.60 6.86 -23.15
CA LEU A 153 -0.86 7.79 -24.25
C LEU A 153 -0.82 9.25 -23.78
N PHE A 154 -1.38 9.56 -22.61
CA PHE A 154 -1.28 10.89 -22.02
C PHE A 154 0.16 11.26 -21.64
N ILE A 155 0.92 10.33 -21.05
CA ILE A 155 2.32 10.57 -20.70
C ILE A 155 3.14 10.85 -21.97
N TYR A 156 2.93 10.03 -22.99
CA TYR A 156 3.64 10.13 -24.26
C TYR A 156 3.35 11.47 -24.95
N THR A 157 2.08 11.80 -25.15
CA THR A 157 1.69 13.03 -25.86
C THR A 157 2.11 14.30 -25.12
N LEU A 158 1.97 14.35 -23.78
CA LEU A 158 2.24 15.56 -23.02
C LEU A 158 3.73 15.75 -22.67
N PHE A 159 4.47 14.67 -22.42
CA PHE A 159 5.80 14.75 -21.85
C PHE A 159 6.91 14.15 -22.73
N VAL A 160 6.59 13.21 -23.61
CA VAL A 160 7.59 12.60 -24.53
C VAL A 160 7.63 13.36 -25.85
N ALA A 161 6.51 13.35 -26.59
CA ALA A 161 6.38 14.08 -27.85
C ALA A 161 6.24 15.60 -27.63
N GLY A 162 5.55 15.99 -26.55
CA GLY A 162 5.27 17.39 -26.21
C GLY A 162 4.08 17.97 -26.99
N PRO A 163 3.48 19.07 -26.51
CA PRO A 163 2.28 19.66 -27.09
C PRO A 163 2.45 20.25 -28.51
N ASP A 164 3.69 20.59 -28.88
CA ASP A 164 4.04 21.09 -30.21
C ASP A 164 4.52 19.98 -31.17
N GLY A 165 4.48 18.72 -30.71
CA GLY A 165 4.97 17.56 -31.44
C GLY A 165 4.23 17.37 -32.76
N ALA A 166 4.93 17.61 -33.87
CA ALA A 166 4.47 17.30 -35.21
C ALA A 166 4.05 15.82 -35.29
N ALA A 167 2.95 15.58 -36.01
CA ALA A 167 2.26 14.31 -36.19
C ALA A 167 3.15 13.05 -36.09
N ALA A 168 2.65 12.06 -35.34
CA ALA A 168 3.13 10.68 -35.26
C ALA A 168 3.72 10.20 -36.60
N GLY A 169 5.05 10.22 -36.69
CA GLY A 169 5.82 9.67 -37.80
C GLY A 169 6.47 8.34 -37.40
N ASP A 170 7.09 7.66 -38.36
CA ASP A 170 7.68 6.30 -38.22
C ASP A 170 8.73 6.14 -37.09
N GLY A 171 9.11 7.22 -36.41
CA GLY A 171 10.04 7.25 -35.28
C GLY A 171 9.45 6.98 -33.89
N GLU A 172 8.12 6.92 -33.71
CA GLU A 172 7.51 6.77 -32.37
C GLU A 172 8.01 5.51 -31.64
N LEU A 173 8.09 4.38 -32.34
CA LEU A 173 8.56 3.13 -31.75
C LEU A 173 10.04 3.20 -31.36
N ALA A 174 10.86 3.93 -32.13
CA ALA A 174 12.28 4.11 -31.84
C ALA A 174 12.50 5.02 -30.61
N GLU A 175 11.70 6.07 -30.46
CA GLU A 175 11.74 6.93 -29.27
C GLU A 175 11.29 6.19 -28.02
N VAL A 176 10.16 5.47 -28.10
CA VAL A 176 9.66 4.64 -27.00
C VAL A 176 10.71 3.58 -26.63
N TRP A 177 11.27 2.89 -27.63
CA TRP A 177 12.36 1.94 -27.40
C TRP A 177 13.56 2.59 -26.71
N GLY A 178 13.98 3.78 -27.16
CA GLY A 178 15.06 4.54 -26.55
C GLY A 178 14.81 4.91 -25.08
N LEU A 179 13.57 5.22 -24.71
CA LEU A 179 13.17 5.45 -23.32
C LEU A 179 13.32 4.18 -22.48
N PHE A 180 12.74 3.06 -22.93
CA PHE A 180 12.84 1.79 -22.20
C PHE A 180 14.29 1.28 -22.12
N ALA A 181 15.08 1.46 -23.18
CA ALA A 181 16.50 1.14 -23.20
C ALA A 181 17.35 2.04 -22.32
N ARG A 182 16.91 3.26 -21.97
CA ARG A 182 17.57 4.09 -20.96
C ARG A 182 17.18 3.68 -19.54
N LEU A 183 15.92 3.31 -19.35
CA LEU A 183 15.33 2.99 -18.04
C LEU A 183 15.52 1.53 -17.62
N TRP A 184 16.06 0.66 -18.47
CA TRP A 184 16.17 -0.78 -18.21
C TRP A 184 16.76 -1.16 -16.85
N PRO A 185 17.77 -0.48 -16.25
CA PRO A 185 18.29 -0.88 -14.95
C PRO A 185 17.27 -0.61 -13.84
N ALA A 186 16.55 0.51 -13.94
CA ALA A 186 15.50 0.86 -12.99
C ALA A 186 14.29 -0.07 -13.14
N LEU A 187 13.91 -0.41 -14.38
CA LEU A 187 12.85 -1.38 -14.66
C LEU A 187 13.18 -2.77 -14.12
N LEU A 188 14.43 -3.22 -14.29
CA LEU A 188 14.90 -4.48 -13.73
C LEU A 188 14.87 -4.46 -12.21
N ALA A 189 15.35 -3.38 -11.57
CA ALA A 189 15.29 -3.22 -10.13
C ALA A 189 13.85 -3.26 -9.60
N LEU A 190 12.92 -2.59 -10.27
CA LEU A 190 11.49 -2.63 -9.96
C LEU A 190 10.93 -4.05 -10.06
N LEU A 191 11.25 -4.75 -11.15
CA LEU A 191 10.79 -6.12 -11.38
C LEU A 191 11.32 -7.07 -10.30
N VAL A 192 12.62 -7.00 -9.99
CA VAL A 192 13.27 -7.83 -8.96
C VAL A 192 12.68 -7.55 -7.57
N SER A 193 12.50 -6.28 -7.22
CA SER A 193 11.92 -5.89 -5.93
C SER A 193 10.50 -6.45 -5.75
N HIS A 194 9.67 -6.32 -6.79
CA HIS A 194 8.30 -6.84 -6.73
C HIS A 194 8.24 -8.36 -6.81
N ALA A 195 9.14 -8.99 -7.59
CA ALA A 195 9.30 -10.44 -7.63
C ALA A 195 9.65 -10.98 -6.24
N TYR A 196 10.64 -10.38 -5.58
CA TYR A 196 11.02 -10.75 -4.22
C TYR A 196 9.83 -10.64 -3.26
N SER A 197 9.10 -9.53 -3.31
CA SER A 197 7.90 -9.35 -2.47
C SER A 197 6.83 -10.42 -2.75
N PHE A 198 6.61 -10.75 -4.02
CA PHE A 198 5.65 -11.79 -4.42
C PHE A 198 6.07 -13.18 -3.90
N PHE A 199 7.33 -13.58 -4.08
CA PHE A 199 7.78 -14.90 -3.65
C PHE A 199 7.98 -14.99 -2.13
N ALA A 200 8.65 -14.03 -1.51
CA ALA A 200 9.00 -14.06 -0.10
C ALA A 200 7.81 -13.72 0.81
N ASN A 201 7.08 -12.65 0.51
CA ASN A 201 5.96 -12.21 1.36
C ASN A 201 4.66 -12.92 0.95
N PHE A 202 4.26 -12.78 -0.31
CA PHE A 202 2.93 -13.24 -0.71
C PHE A 202 2.80 -14.77 -0.72
N LEU A 203 3.76 -15.49 -1.32
CA LEU A 203 3.81 -16.97 -1.29
C LEU A 203 4.38 -17.48 0.04
N GLY A 204 5.57 -17.02 0.44
CA GLY A 204 6.30 -17.53 1.60
C GLY A 204 5.58 -17.31 2.94
N ARG A 205 5.05 -16.12 3.19
CA ARG A 205 4.30 -15.78 4.42
C ARG A 205 2.80 -16.06 4.30
N GLN A 206 2.37 -16.68 3.20
CA GLN A 206 0.99 -17.10 2.95
C GLN A 206 -0.04 -15.96 3.00
N GLU A 207 0.34 -14.73 2.62
CA GLU A 207 -0.59 -13.58 2.60
C GLU A 207 -1.79 -13.81 1.67
N TYR A 208 -1.63 -14.69 0.66
CA TYR A 208 -2.71 -15.09 -0.23
C TYR A 208 -3.93 -15.70 0.50
N ARG A 209 -3.77 -16.24 1.71
CA ARG A 209 -4.86 -16.84 2.49
C ARG A 209 -5.83 -15.81 3.08
N GLY A 210 -5.37 -14.58 3.30
CA GLY A 210 -6.17 -13.50 3.87
C GLY A 210 -6.72 -12.52 2.83
N ARG A 211 -6.55 -12.81 1.53
CA ARG A 211 -6.92 -11.92 0.43
C ARG A 211 -7.92 -12.58 -0.48
N THR A 212 -8.84 -11.78 -1.02
CA THR A 212 -9.81 -12.23 -2.01
C THR A 212 -9.45 -11.71 -3.39
N VAL A 213 -10.01 -12.33 -4.44
CA VAL A 213 -9.89 -11.82 -5.81
C VAL A 213 -10.43 -10.38 -5.91
N LYS A 214 -11.49 -10.05 -5.18
CA LYS A 214 -12.07 -8.70 -5.16
C LYS A 214 -11.07 -7.66 -4.64
N ASP A 215 -10.33 -7.99 -3.58
CA ASP A 215 -9.31 -7.09 -3.04
C ASP A 215 -8.23 -6.81 -4.09
N GLN A 216 -7.76 -7.86 -4.76
CA GLN A 216 -6.75 -7.76 -5.82
C GLN A 216 -7.27 -6.99 -7.04
N MET A 217 -8.55 -7.10 -7.37
CA MET A 217 -9.13 -6.27 -8.43
C MET A 217 -8.96 -4.79 -8.09
N SER A 218 -9.30 -4.36 -6.87
CA SER A 218 -9.28 -2.94 -6.48
C SER A 218 -7.89 -2.37 -6.14
N GLU A 219 -6.93 -3.22 -5.77
CA GLU A 219 -5.61 -2.81 -5.25
C GLU A 219 -4.84 -1.83 -6.16
N PRO A 220 -4.79 -2.01 -7.50
CA PRO A 220 -4.01 -1.11 -8.36
C PRO A 220 -4.68 0.25 -8.63
N TYR A 221 -5.99 0.38 -8.43
CA TYR A 221 -6.74 1.57 -8.85
C TYR A 221 -6.35 2.84 -8.08
N VAL A 222 -6.14 2.72 -6.77
CA VAL A 222 -5.74 3.86 -5.93
C VAL A 222 -4.48 4.52 -6.47
N ARG A 223 -3.53 3.70 -6.94
CA ARG A 223 -2.28 4.17 -7.53
C ARG A 223 -2.51 4.86 -8.87
N ILE A 224 -3.29 4.27 -9.78
CA ILE A 224 -3.48 4.90 -11.09
C ILE A 224 -4.31 6.19 -10.98
N ILE A 225 -5.29 6.26 -10.07
CA ILE A 225 -6.04 7.49 -9.79
C ILE A 225 -5.08 8.58 -9.30
N PHE A 226 -4.20 8.25 -8.35
CA PHE A 226 -3.18 9.19 -7.87
C PHE A 226 -2.29 9.69 -9.02
N MET A 227 -1.82 8.79 -9.88
CA MET A 227 -0.99 9.16 -11.03
C MET A 227 -1.74 10.01 -12.06
N HIS A 228 -3.04 9.77 -12.28
CA HIS A 228 -3.86 10.64 -13.13
C HIS A 228 -4.03 12.03 -12.53
N LEU A 229 -4.24 12.15 -11.22
CA LEU A 229 -4.32 13.45 -10.58
C LEU A 229 -2.99 14.21 -10.76
N VAL A 230 -1.86 13.54 -10.51
CA VAL A 230 -0.53 14.13 -10.74
C VAL A 230 -0.34 14.53 -12.20
N LEU A 231 -0.79 13.71 -13.15
CA LEU A 231 -0.65 13.98 -14.57
C LEU A 231 -1.57 15.10 -15.06
N ILE A 232 -2.82 15.16 -14.59
CA ILE A 232 -3.79 16.21 -14.97
C ILE A 232 -3.35 17.55 -14.40
N PHE A 233 -3.03 17.60 -13.10
CA PHE A 233 -2.59 18.84 -12.47
C PHE A 233 -1.17 19.23 -12.91
N GLY A 234 -0.24 18.28 -12.99
CA GLY A 234 1.13 18.54 -13.41
C GLY A 234 1.24 18.87 -14.89
N GLY A 235 0.56 18.12 -15.76
CA GLY A 235 0.49 18.38 -17.20
C GLY A 235 -0.25 19.68 -17.52
N GLY A 236 -1.42 19.90 -16.92
CA GLY A 236 -2.17 21.16 -17.08
C GLY A 236 -1.37 22.38 -16.63
N LEU A 237 -0.66 22.28 -15.51
CA LEU A 237 0.22 23.34 -15.03
C LEU A 237 1.46 23.54 -15.94
N SER A 238 1.99 22.46 -16.52
CA SER A 238 3.10 22.52 -17.49
C SER A 238 2.73 23.26 -18.77
N LEU A 239 1.49 23.07 -19.25
CA LEU A 239 0.98 23.75 -20.44
C LEU A 239 0.79 25.25 -20.19
N VAL A 240 0.33 25.64 -19.00
CA VAL A 240 0.13 27.06 -18.64
C VAL A 240 1.45 27.78 -18.37
N LEU A 241 2.43 27.10 -17.76
CA LEU A 241 3.71 27.70 -17.37
C LEU A 241 4.82 27.57 -18.42
N GLY A 242 4.57 26.91 -19.55
CA GLY A 242 5.50 26.81 -20.67
C GLY A 242 6.74 25.94 -20.41
N GLY A 243 6.75 25.09 -19.37
CA GLY A 243 7.87 24.21 -19.11
C GLY A 243 7.75 23.28 -17.89
N PRO A 244 8.40 22.09 -17.94
CA PRO A 244 8.29 21.06 -16.90
C PRO A 244 9.04 21.38 -15.60
N THR A 245 10.01 22.29 -15.64
CA THR A 245 10.91 22.58 -14.50
C THR A 245 10.19 23.27 -13.34
N LEU A 246 9.31 24.23 -13.63
CA LEU A 246 8.51 24.93 -12.63
C LEU A 246 7.46 24.02 -11.99
N VAL A 247 6.88 23.10 -12.77
CA VAL A 247 5.93 22.10 -12.27
C VAL A 247 6.59 21.17 -11.27
N LEU A 248 7.80 20.68 -11.58
CA LEU A 248 8.54 19.79 -10.69
C LEU A 248 8.83 20.48 -9.34
N LEU A 249 9.25 21.75 -9.37
CA LEU A 249 9.47 22.56 -8.17
C LEU A 249 8.19 22.76 -7.36
N ILE A 250 7.05 23.03 -8.02
CA ILE A 250 5.76 23.23 -7.35
C ILE A 250 5.25 21.91 -6.76
N VAL A 251 5.32 20.79 -7.48
CA VAL A 251 4.89 19.48 -6.99
C VAL A 251 5.73 19.03 -5.79
N ILE A 252 7.05 19.24 -5.85
CA ILE A 252 7.94 18.97 -4.71
C ILE A 252 7.58 19.87 -3.53
N ALA A 253 7.39 21.17 -3.74
CA ALA A 253 7.00 22.10 -2.69
C ALA A 253 5.65 21.74 -2.06
N LEU A 254 4.66 21.38 -2.89
CA LEU A 254 3.33 20.99 -2.44
C LEU A 254 3.38 19.70 -1.62
N LYS A 255 4.18 18.71 -2.07
CA LYS A 255 4.43 17.47 -1.33
C LYS A 255 5.06 17.73 0.03
N ILE A 256 6.07 18.61 0.10
CA ILE A 256 6.72 19.02 1.36
C ILE A 256 5.69 19.66 2.30
N VAL A 257 4.83 20.55 1.79
CA VAL A 257 3.79 21.22 2.60
C VAL A 257 2.75 20.22 3.12
N PHE A 258 2.31 19.27 2.29
CA PHE A 258 1.35 18.25 2.70
C PHE A 258 1.93 17.29 3.74
N ASP A 259 3.16 16.81 3.54
CA ASP A 259 3.86 15.96 4.50
C ASP A 259 4.07 16.70 5.85
N MET A 260 4.42 17.99 5.80
CA MET A 260 4.57 18.83 6.99
C MET A 260 3.23 19.06 7.71
N ARG A 261 2.15 19.31 6.97
CA ARG A 261 0.80 19.47 7.56
C ARG A 261 0.27 18.17 8.17
N ALA A 262 0.50 17.03 7.51
CA ALA A 262 0.17 15.73 8.06
C ALA A 262 0.91 15.49 9.39
N HIS A 263 2.20 15.83 9.45
CA HIS A 263 2.98 15.75 10.68
C HIS A 263 2.56 16.73 11.78
N LEU A 264 2.11 17.94 11.44
CA LEU A 264 1.61 18.90 12.44
C LEU A 264 0.23 18.48 12.99
N ALA A 265 -0.64 17.93 12.14
CA ALA A 265 -1.93 17.39 12.57
C ALA A 265 -1.77 16.19 13.51
N GLU A 266 -0.75 15.34 13.29
CA GLU A 266 -0.39 14.26 14.22
C GLU A 266 0.10 14.76 15.58
N ARG A 267 0.73 15.95 15.65
CA ARG A 267 1.19 16.55 16.90
C ARG A 267 0.04 17.11 17.74
N GLN A 268 -0.91 17.81 17.12
CA GLN A 268 -2.07 18.36 17.82
C GLN A 268 -2.98 17.28 18.40
N ARG A 269 -3.08 16.13 17.72
CA ARG A 269 -3.87 14.98 18.19
C ARG A 269 -3.26 14.24 19.37
N LYS A 270 -1.94 14.37 19.59
CA LYS A 270 -1.20 13.76 20.71
C LYS A 270 -0.98 14.69 21.90
N SER A 271 -1.24 15.99 21.76
CA SER A 271 -1.13 16.98 22.85
C SER A 271 -2.47 17.39 23.46
N GLY A 272 -3.60 16.84 22.96
CA GLY A 272 -4.96 17.17 23.41
C GLY A 272 -5.84 15.95 23.69
N GLY A 273 -5.22 14.80 23.97
CA GLY A 273 -5.88 13.57 24.43
C GLY A 273 -5.33 13.16 25.78
#